data_AF-A0A2V7KA28-F1
#
_entry.id   AF-A0A2V7KA28-F1
#
_cell.length_a   1.000
_cell.length_b   1.000
_cell.length_c   1.000
_cell.angle_alpha   90.00
_cell.angle_beta   90.00
_cell.angle_gamma   90.00
#
_symmetry.space_group_name_H-M   'P 1'
#
loop_
_entity.id
_entity.type
_entity.pdbx_description
1 polymer ?
#
loop_
_entity_poly.entity_id
_entity_poly.type
_entity_poly.pdbx_seq_one_letter_code
_entity_poly.pdbx_strand_id
1 'polypeptide(L)'
;MVWEQRWHPLRREWVIVSSHRNERPWLGERVAEAARQLPAYVPDCYLCPGNARSSGKRNEQYGGVFVFDNDHPCVAFSAPVPPPAPPDGIYRNSPAHGVSRVVCYSPRHDLTLAQLPEADVLGLLQALQAQYRELGAREGVRHVLVFENKGEVVGVSNPHPHCQIYATNFVFKTIESEAQAQATYVAEHNRPLFQEIIQAEEADGRRLIARREMALAF
;
A
#
# COMPACT_ATOMS: atom_id res chain seq x y z
N MET A 1 5.78 33.19 2.69
CA MET A 1 4.41 32.69 2.86
C MET A 1 3.97 32.06 1.54
N VAL A 2 3.58 30.79 1.54
CA VAL A 2 3.12 30.07 0.33
C VAL A 2 1.61 29.94 0.37
N TRP A 3 0.96 30.41 -0.70
CA TRP A 3 -0.48 30.31 -0.91
C TRP A 3 -0.78 30.25 -2.41
N GLU A 4 -0.93 29.03 -2.93
CA GLU A 4 -0.99 28.78 -4.37
C GLU A 4 -1.69 27.46 -4.68
N GLN A 5 -1.96 27.21 -5.96
CA GLN A 5 -2.37 25.90 -6.46
C GLN A 5 -1.19 25.28 -7.21
N ARG A 6 -0.93 23.99 -6.95
CA ARG A 6 0.11 23.23 -7.65
C ARG A 6 -0.54 22.09 -8.41
N TRP A 7 -0.14 21.92 -9.67
CA TRP A 7 -0.63 20.83 -10.51
C TRP A 7 0.10 19.52 -10.17
N HIS A 8 -0.65 18.44 -9.96
CA HIS A 8 -0.10 17.10 -9.80
C HIS A 8 -0.14 16.34 -11.15
N PRO A 9 1.00 16.11 -11.82
CA PRO A 9 1.00 15.63 -13.20
C PRO A 9 0.46 14.19 -13.37
N LEU A 10 0.75 13.29 -12.43
CA LEU A 10 0.28 11.89 -12.52
C LEU A 10 -1.23 11.76 -12.26
N ARG A 11 -1.76 12.51 -11.27
CA ARG A 11 -3.18 12.52 -10.92
C ARG A 11 -4.02 13.44 -11.80
N ARG A 12 -3.39 14.40 -12.47
CA ARG A 12 -4.00 15.45 -13.29
C ARG A 12 -5.03 16.28 -12.52
N GLU A 13 -4.62 16.77 -11.36
CA GLU A 13 -5.46 17.58 -10.47
C GLU A 13 -4.68 18.75 -9.86
N TRP A 14 -5.41 19.76 -9.39
CA TRP A 14 -4.86 20.90 -8.66
C TRP A 14 -4.89 20.65 -7.16
N VAL A 15 -3.78 20.94 -6.47
CA VAL A 15 -3.64 20.86 -5.02
C VAL A 15 -3.46 22.27 -4.46
N ILE A 16 -4.31 22.66 -3.51
CA ILE A 16 -4.18 23.94 -2.81
C ILE A 16 -3.14 23.83 -1.70
N VAL A 17 -2.11 24.67 -1.74
CA VAL A 17 -1.09 24.79 -0.70
C VAL A 17 -1.29 26.11 0.03
N SER A 18 -1.53 26.08 1.34
CA SER A 18 -1.80 27.27 2.16
C SER A 18 -1.02 27.20 3.48
N SER A 19 0.25 27.61 3.45
CA SER A 19 1.21 27.44 4.56
C SER A 19 0.79 28.06 5.90
N HIS A 20 0.03 29.15 5.89
CA HIS A 20 -0.47 29.84 7.09
C HIS A 20 -1.56 29.06 7.83
N ARG A 21 -2.16 28.01 7.23
CA ARG A 21 -3.26 27.27 7.87
C ARG A 21 -2.85 26.52 9.15
N ASN A 22 -1.56 26.24 9.33
CA ASN A 22 -1.04 25.64 10.56
C ASN A 22 -1.10 26.59 11.77
N GLU A 23 -1.28 27.89 11.55
CA GLU A 23 -1.42 28.89 12.62
C GLU A 23 -2.84 28.95 13.21
N ARG A 24 -3.80 28.23 12.59
CA ARG A 24 -5.18 28.18 13.08
C ARG A 24 -5.21 27.50 14.46
N PRO A 25 -5.82 28.11 15.49
CA PRO A 25 -5.94 27.49 16.80
C PRO A 25 -6.57 26.09 16.71
N TRP A 26 -5.87 25.08 17.20
CA TRP A 26 -6.34 23.69 17.24
C TRP A 26 -6.93 23.36 18.62
N LEU A 27 -8.25 23.18 18.64
CA LEU A 27 -9.02 22.73 19.81
C LEU A 27 -9.50 21.28 19.68
N GLY A 28 -9.05 20.57 18.64
CA GLY A 28 -9.45 19.20 18.35
C GLY A 28 -8.63 18.16 19.11
N GLU A 29 -8.87 16.90 18.76
CA GLU A 29 -8.16 15.74 19.30
C GLU A 29 -6.65 15.85 19.06
N ARG A 30 -5.85 15.49 20.07
CA ARG A 30 -4.40 15.38 19.95
C ARG A 30 -4.05 13.92 20.09
N VAL A 31 -3.34 13.39 19.10
CA VAL A 31 -2.80 12.03 19.19
C VAL A 31 -1.64 12.06 20.17
N ALA A 32 -1.70 11.25 21.22
CA ALA A 32 -0.61 11.12 22.17
C ALA A 32 0.58 10.39 21.51
N GLU A 33 1.77 10.98 21.59
CA GLU A 33 3.03 10.48 21.03
C GLU A 33 3.66 9.34 21.84
N ALA A 34 2.86 8.59 22.62
CA ALA A 34 3.41 7.58 23.51
C ALA A 34 3.98 6.41 22.69
N ALA A 35 5.30 6.43 22.49
CA ALA A 35 6.05 5.29 21.99
C ALA A 35 5.90 4.12 22.98
N ARG A 36 4.90 3.29 22.76
CA ARG A 36 4.69 2.08 23.55
C ARG A 36 5.80 1.10 23.19
N GLN A 37 6.64 0.75 24.15
CA GLN A 37 7.54 -0.38 23.97
C GLN A 37 6.69 -1.65 23.89
N LEU A 38 6.64 -2.23 22.69
CA LEU A 38 5.97 -3.50 22.45
C LEU A 38 6.93 -4.65 22.79
N PRO A 39 6.43 -5.80 23.26
CA PRO A 39 7.27 -6.97 23.46
C PRO A 39 7.61 -7.63 22.12
N ALA A 40 8.74 -8.33 22.09
CA ALA A 40 9.20 -9.11 20.94
C ALA A 40 8.17 -10.09 20.38
N TYR A 41 7.32 -10.61 21.25
CA TYR A 41 6.30 -11.60 20.95
C TYR A 41 5.08 -11.35 21.83
N VAL A 42 3.89 -11.51 21.25
CA VAL A 42 2.60 -11.28 21.91
C VAL A 42 1.75 -12.56 21.75
N PRO A 43 1.45 -13.30 22.83
CA PRO A 43 0.77 -14.61 22.76
C PRO A 43 -0.62 -14.61 22.12
N ASP A 44 -1.31 -13.47 22.15
CA ASP A 44 -2.65 -13.27 21.59
C ASP A 44 -2.66 -12.47 20.27
N CYS A 45 -1.48 -12.12 19.75
CA CYS A 45 -1.39 -11.46 18.44
C CYS A 45 -1.65 -12.46 17.32
N TYR A 46 -2.65 -12.19 16.48
CA TYR A 46 -3.04 -13.05 15.35
C TYR A 46 -1.96 -13.24 14.27
N LEU A 47 -0.87 -12.45 14.31
CA LEU A 47 0.20 -12.48 13.31
C LEU A 47 1.51 -13.08 13.86
N CYS A 48 1.69 -13.21 15.18
CA CYS A 48 2.92 -13.76 15.73
C CYS A 48 3.08 -15.27 15.38
N PRO A 49 4.33 -15.77 15.29
CA PRO A 49 4.61 -17.17 14.97
C PRO A 49 3.90 -18.15 15.91
N GLY A 50 3.35 -19.23 15.35
CA GLY A 50 2.67 -20.28 16.12
C GLY A 50 1.30 -19.89 16.71
N ASN A 51 0.91 -18.61 16.72
CA ASN A 51 -0.36 -18.16 17.29
C ASN A 51 -1.57 -18.59 16.46
N ALA A 52 -2.73 -18.63 17.12
CA ALA A 52 -4.00 -18.73 16.43
C ALA A 52 -4.30 -17.43 15.68
N ARG A 53 -4.88 -17.54 14.49
CA ARG A 53 -5.42 -16.44 13.69
C ARG A 53 -6.89 -16.20 14.03
N SER A 54 -7.46 -15.11 13.50
CA SER A 54 -8.88 -14.80 13.71
C SER A 54 -9.83 -15.88 13.17
N SER A 55 -9.41 -16.64 12.16
CA SER A 55 -10.16 -17.81 11.65
C SER A 55 -10.05 -19.07 12.51
N GLY A 56 -9.22 -19.08 13.56
CA GLY A 56 -8.88 -20.28 14.33
C GLY A 56 -7.78 -21.16 13.71
N LYS A 57 -7.31 -20.86 12.49
CA LYS A 57 -6.08 -21.46 11.94
C LYS A 57 -4.86 -21.08 12.78
N ARG A 58 -3.75 -21.80 12.65
CA ARG A 58 -2.49 -21.44 13.32
C ARG A 58 -1.46 -20.94 12.33
N ASN A 59 -0.73 -19.89 12.71
CA ASN A 59 0.46 -19.46 11.99
C ASN A 59 1.54 -20.53 12.10
N GLU A 60 2.37 -20.63 11.05
CA GLU A 60 3.58 -21.44 11.12
C GLU A 60 4.53 -20.88 12.18
N GLN A 61 5.44 -21.71 12.66
CA GLN A 61 6.56 -21.25 13.48
C GLN A 61 7.62 -20.61 12.58
N TYR A 62 7.28 -19.46 12.00
CA TYR A 62 8.12 -18.78 11.00
C TYR A 62 9.27 -17.99 11.64
N GLY A 63 10.41 -17.97 10.96
CA GLY A 63 11.63 -17.24 11.39
C GLY A 63 11.94 -15.97 10.58
N GLY A 64 11.15 -15.68 9.54
CA GLY A 64 11.36 -14.55 8.63
C GLY A 64 10.03 -14.05 8.04
N VAL A 65 10.01 -13.72 6.76
CA VAL A 65 8.77 -13.29 6.09
C VAL A 65 7.75 -14.42 6.06
N PHE A 66 6.51 -14.13 6.44
CA PHE A 66 5.42 -15.10 6.44
C PHE A 66 4.22 -14.56 5.67
N VAL A 67 3.73 -15.32 4.70
CA VAL A 67 2.63 -14.93 3.81
C VAL A 67 1.48 -15.92 3.94
N PHE A 68 0.27 -15.39 4.06
CA PHE A 68 -0.93 -16.22 4.07
C PHE A 68 -2.13 -15.49 3.46
N ASP A 69 -3.09 -16.26 2.94
CA ASP A 69 -4.38 -15.73 2.47
C ASP A 69 -5.16 -15.16 3.66
N ASN A 70 -5.63 -13.92 3.52
CA ASN A 70 -6.32 -13.18 4.56
C ASN A 70 -7.58 -13.93 5.01
N ASP A 71 -7.79 -14.03 6.33
CA ASP A 71 -8.94 -14.70 6.93
C ASP A 71 -10.26 -13.95 6.70
N HIS A 72 -10.19 -12.65 6.40
CA HIS A 72 -11.32 -11.79 6.06
C HIS A 72 -11.04 -11.06 4.73
N PRO A 73 -11.02 -11.79 3.59
CA PRO A 73 -10.60 -11.21 2.33
C PRO A 73 -11.66 -10.27 1.77
N CYS A 74 -11.25 -9.16 1.14
CA CYS A 74 -12.17 -8.26 0.44
C CYS A 74 -12.50 -8.73 -0.98
N VAL A 75 -11.76 -9.70 -1.51
CA VAL A 75 -11.94 -10.33 -2.83
C VAL A 75 -11.69 -11.83 -2.74
N ALA A 76 -12.46 -12.61 -3.48
CA ALA A 76 -12.31 -14.07 -3.57
C ALA A 76 -12.83 -14.59 -4.92
N PHE A 77 -12.17 -15.59 -5.50
CA PHE A 77 -12.70 -16.25 -6.71
C PHE A 77 -14.03 -16.99 -6.48
N SER A 78 -14.39 -17.25 -5.22
CA SER A 78 -15.70 -17.77 -4.83
C SER A 78 -16.74 -16.67 -4.55
N ALA A 79 -16.45 -15.40 -4.86
CA ALA A 79 -17.41 -14.33 -4.66
C ALA A 79 -18.70 -14.60 -5.46
N PRO A 80 -19.89 -14.42 -4.86
CA PRO A 80 -21.14 -14.76 -5.51
C PRO A 80 -21.40 -13.87 -6.72
N VAL A 81 -22.06 -14.46 -7.73
CA VAL A 81 -22.53 -13.70 -8.89
C VAL A 81 -23.69 -12.81 -8.46
N PRO A 82 -23.61 -11.47 -8.65
CA PRO A 82 -24.71 -10.59 -8.34
C PRO A 82 -25.90 -10.83 -9.28
N PRO A 83 -27.12 -10.45 -8.88
CA PRO A 83 -28.28 -10.53 -9.77
C PRO A 83 -28.05 -9.68 -11.03
N PRO A 84 -28.65 -10.06 -12.17
CA PRO A 84 -28.50 -9.32 -13.42
C PRO A 84 -29.00 -7.88 -13.26
N ALA A 85 -28.25 -6.93 -13.80
CA ALA A 85 -28.68 -5.54 -13.84
C ALA A 85 -29.85 -5.36 -14.83
N PRO A 86 -30.74 -4.37 -14.61
CA PRO A 86 -31.74 -3.98 -15.61
C PRO A 86 -31.07 -3.63 -16.95
N PRO A 87 -31.67 -3.98 -18.10
CA PRO A 87 -31.06 -3.78 -19.43
C PRO A 87 -30.60 -2.34 -19.70
N ASP A 88 -31.36 -1.35 -19.24
CA ASP A 88 -31.12 0.08 -19.47
C ASP A 88 -30.66 0.82 -18.20
N GLY A 89 -30.17 0.10 -17.20
CA GLY A 89 -29.69 0.68 -15.94
C GLY A 89 -28.30 1.31 -16.05
N ILE A 90 -28.10 2.44 -15.39
CA ILE A 90 -26.76 3.07 -15.24
C ILE A 90 -25.87 2.35 -14.20
N TYR A 91 -26.47 1.52 -13.35
CA TYR A 91 -25.78 0.78 -12.29
C TYR A 91 -25.36 -0.60 -12.77
N ARG A 92 -24.13 -1.00 -12.44
CA ARG A 92 -23.54 -2.29 -12.81
C ARG A 92 -22.90 -2.94 -11.60
N ASN A 93 -23.21 -4.21 -11.37
CA ASN A 93 -22.61 -5.02 -10.32
C ASN A 93 -21.78 -6.13 -10.98
N SER A 94 -20.67 -6.51 -10.35
CA SER A 94 -19.80 -7.59 -10.81
C SER A 94 -19.24 -8.35 -9.61
N PRO A 95 -18.92 -9.66 -9.74
CA PRO A 95 -18.24 -10.39 -8.68
C PRO A 95 -16.89 -9.76 -8.32
N ALA A 96 -16.58 -9.72 -7.02
CA ALA A 96 -15.32 -9.25 -6.48
C ALA A 96 -14.24 -10.37 -6.51
N HIS A 97 -13.88 -10.83 -7.71
CA HIS A 97 -12.90 -11.90 -7.89
C HIS A 97 -11.48 -11.43 -7.60
N GLY A 98 -10.72 -12.27 -6.91
CA GLY A 98 -9.34 -11.98 -6.56
C GLY A 98 -8.80 -12.80 -5.39
N VAL A 99 -7.66 -12.35 -4.87
CA VAL A 99 -6.99 -12.90 -3.69
C VAL A 99 -6.52 -11.75 -2.79
N SER A 100 -6.77 -11.86 -1.49
CA SER A 100 -6.21 -10.96 -0.48
C SER A 100 -5.21 -11.72 0.38
N ARG A 101 -3.99 -11.19 0.54
CA ARG A 101 -2.93 -11.78 1.38
C ARG A 101 -2.44 -10.81 2.43
N VAL A 102 -1.98 -11.36 3.55
CA VAL A 102 -1.21 -10.66 4.59
C VAL A 102 0.23 -11.15 4.52
N VAL A 103 1.18 -10.23 4.65
CA VAL A 103 2.62 -10.49 4.63
C VAL A 103 3.23 -9.93 5.90
N CYS A 104 3.59 -10.80 6.84
CA CYS A 104 4.33 -10.42 8.06
C CYS A 104 5.82 -10.28 7.71
N TYR A 105 6.46 -9.20 8.16
CA TYR A 105 7.85 -8.92 7.79
C TYR A 105 8.86 -9.74 8.58
N SER A 106 8.55 -10.03 9.84
CA SER A 106 9.47 -10.61 10.82
C SER A 106 8.68 -11.30 11.94
N PRO A 107 9.23 -12.33 12.62
CA PRO A 107 8.62 -12.89 13.82
C PRO A 107 8.55 -11.89 14.99
N ARG A 108 9.33 -10.80 14.92
CA ARG A 108 9.41 -9.77 15.95
C ARG A 108 8.23 -8.80 15.87
N HIS A 109 7.41 -8.82 16.91
CA HIS A 109 6.24 -7.94 17.05
C HIS A 109 6.61 -6.49 17.39
N ASP A 110 7.82 -6.25 17.90
CA ASP A 110 8.29 -4.95 18.36
C ASP A 110 9.11 -4.17 17.33
N LEU A 111 9.13 -4.62 16.09
CA LEU A 111 9.82 -3.95 14.99
C LEU A 111 8.83 -3.26 14.05
N THR A 112 9.33 -2.24 13.36
CA THR A 112 8.70 -1.65 12.17
C THR A 112 9.61 -1.86 10.97
N LEU A 113 9.11 -1.64 9.75
CA LEU A 113 9.90 -1.75 8.52
C LEU A 113 11.23 -0.99 8.58
N ALA A 114 11.23 0.21 9.17
CA ALA A 114 12.41 1.07 9.30
C ALA A 114 13.45 0.57 10.32
N GLN A 115 13.09 -0.40 11.18
CA GLN A 115 13.97 -0.98 12.18
C GLN A 115 14.47 -2.38 11.78
N LEU A 116 14.03 -2.90 10.64
CA LEU A 116 14.50 -4.19 10.14
C LEU A 116 15.96 -4.07 9.66
N PRO A 117 16.79 -5.11 9.88
CA PRO A 117 18.07 -5.25 9.20
C PRO A 117 17.91 -5.22 7.68
N GLU A 118 18.92 -4.70 6.96
CA GLU A 118 18.89 -4.61 5.50
C GLU A 118 18.65 -5.96 4.81
N ALA A 119 19.23 -7.04 5.35
CA ALA A 119 19.02 -8.40 4.85
C ALA A 119 17.55 -8.84 4.94
N ASP A 120 16.84 -8.46 6.01
CA ASP A 120 15.43 -8.79 6.21
C ASP A 120 14.55 -7.96 5.27
N VAL A 121 14.89 -6.68 5.04
CA VAL A 121 14.23 -5.84 4.04
C VAL A 121 14.39 -6.42 2.64
N LEU A 122 15.60 -6.89 2.29
CA LEU A 122 15.83 -7.55 1.01
C LEU A 122 14.99 -8.84 0.87
N GLY A 123 14.94 -9.65 1.93
CA GLY A 123 14.10 -10.85 1.98
C GLY A 123 12.61 -10.53 1.79
N LEU A 124 12.13 -9.45 2.42
CA LEU A 124 10.77 -8.95 2.22
C LEU A 124 10.53 -8.53 0.77
N LEU A 125 11.40 -7.74 0.16
CA LEU A 125 11.26 -7.32 -1.24
C LEU A 125 11.27 -8.50 -2.21
N GLN A 126 12.11 -9.50 -1.96
CA GLN A 126 12.14 -10.75 -2.75
C GLN A 126 10.83 -11.53 -2.61
N ALA A 127 10.30 -11.66 -1.39
CA ALA A 127 9.02 -12.30 -1.14
C ALA A 127 7.88 -11.55 -1.86
N LEU A 128 7.81 -10.23 -1.73
CA LEU A 128 6.81 -9.41 -2.42
C LEU A 128 6.90 -9.54 -3.94
N GLN A 129 8.11 -9.59 -4.49
CA GLN A 129 8.31 -9.81 -5.93
C GLN A 129 7.80 -11.19 -6.37
N ALA A 130 8.06 -12.24 -5.59
CA ALA A 130 7.54 -13.58 -5.86
C ALA A 130 6.01 -13.61 -5.80
N GLN A 131 5.42 -12.99 -4.77
CA GLN A 131 3.96 -12.88 -4.60
C GLN A 131 3.32 -12.10 -5.76
N TYR A 132 3.93 -11.00 -6.19
CA TYR A 132 3.45 -10.20 -7.31
C TYR A 132 3.40 -11.02 -8.60
N ARG A 133 4.47 -11.76 -8.92
CA ARG A 133 4.52 -12.62 -10.11
C ARG A 133 3.52 -13.77 -10.04
N GLU A 134 3.46 -14.46 -8.89
CA GLU A 134 2.54 -15.59 -8.69
C GLU A 134 1.08 -15.14 -8.88
N LEU A 135 0.68 -14.06 -8.21
CA LEU A 135 -0.69 -13.55 -8.28
C LEU A 135 -1.01 -12.93 -9.64
N GLY A 136 -0.05 -12.22 -10.24
CA GLY A 136 -0.22 -11.60 -11.56
C GLY A 136 -0.33 -12.60 -12.70
N ALA A 137 0.16 -13.83 -12.52
CA ALA A 137 -0.01 -14.92 -13.48
C ALA A 137 -1.35 -15.67 -13.36
N ARG A 138 -2.17 -15.37 -12.33
CA ARG A 138 -3.47 -16.04 -12.15
C ARG A 138 -4.51 -15.51 -13.13
N GLU A 139 -5.24 -16.42 -13.75
CA GLU A 139 -6.35 -16.06 -14.62
C GLU A 139 -7.40 -15.21 -13.86
N GLY A 140 -7.92 -14.19 -14.53
CA GLY A 140 -8.89 -13.26 -13.94
C GLY A 140 -8.28 -12.17 -13.05
N VAL A 141 -7.00 -12.23 -12.68
CA VAL A 141 -6.31 -11.11 -12.02
C VAL A 141 -5.88 -10.08 -13.06
N ARG A 142 -6.21 -8.81 -12.80
CA ARG A 142 -5.88 -7.66 -13.65
C ARG A 142 -4.87 -6.71 -13.01
N HIS A 143 -4.75 -6.74 -11.68
CA HIS A 143 -3.83 -5.89 -10.95
C HIS A 143 -3.45 -6.53 -9.63
N VAL A 144 -2.20 -6.35 -9.20
CA VAL A 144 -1.71 -6.75 -7.89
C VAL A 144 -1.22 -5.50 -7.17
N LEU A 145 -1.93 -5.10 -6.12
CA LEU A 145 -1.58 -3.95 -5.29
C LEU A 145 -0.93 -4.45 -4.00
N VAL A 146 0.32 -4.04 -3.76
CA VAL A 146 1.01 -4.21 -2.47
C VAL A 146 0.94 -2.89 -1.72
N PHE A 147 0.50 -2.91 -0.46
CA PHE A 147 0.36 -1.70 0.35
C PHE A 147 0.49 -2.00 1.85
N GLU A 148 0.96 -1.02 2.62
CA GLU A 148 1.07 -1.06 4.08
C GLU A 148 0.18 0.03 4.67
N ASN A 149 -0.60 -0.34 5.69
CA ASN A 149 -1.20 0.64 6.61
C ASN A 149 -0.38 0.56 7.90
N LYS A 150 0.12 1.70 8.40
CA LYS A 150 0.97 1.74 9.60
C LYS A 150 0.48 2.77 10.61
N GLY A 151 0.23 2.31 11.84
CA GLY A 151 -0.10 3.12 13.00
C GLY A 151 -1.59 3.13 13.34
N GLU A 152 -1.90 3.29 14.63
CA GLU A 152 -3.28 3.31 15.15
C GLU A 152 -4.12 4.42 14.48
N VAL A 153 -3.50 5.56 14.17
CA VAL A 153 -4.14 6.74 13.56
C VAL A 153 -4.68 6.45 12.15
N VAL A 154 -4.14 5.46 11.43
CA VAL A 154 -4.64 5.05 10.10
C VAL A 154 -5.46 3.75 10.16
N GLY A 155 -5.97 3.39 11.35
CA GLY A 155 -6.90 2.28 11.54
C GLY A 155 -6.25 0.90 11.65
N VAL A 156 -4.94 0.83 11.92
CA VAL A 156 -4.26 -0.45 12.15
C VAL A 156 -4.60 -0.97 13.55
N SER A 157 -5.36 -2.07 13.60
CA SER A 157 -5.75 -2.72 14.86
C SER A 157 -4.74 -3.76 15.35
N ASN A 158 -3.80 -4.20 14.51
CA ASN A 158 -2.75 -5.15 14.88
C ASN A 158 -1.35 -4.54 14.65
N PRO A 159 -0.58 -4.26 15.71
CA PRO A 159 0.69 -3.54 15.61
C PRO A 159 1.85 -4.40 15.09
N HIS A 160 1.67 -5.71 14.91
CA HIS A 160 2.70 -6.56 14.34
C HIS A 160 3.06 -6.13 12.91
N PRO A 161 4.36 -6.03 12.53
CA PRO A 161 4.78 -5.46 11.25
C PRO A 161 4.33 -6.30 10.05
N HIS A 162 3.46 -5.73 9.22
CA HIS A 162 2.93 -6.41 8.04
C HIS A 162 2.48 -5.45 6.94
N CYS A 163 2.46 -5.94 5.69
CA CYS A 163 1.71 -5.33 4.59
C CYS A 163 0.62 -6.28 4.12
N GLN A 164 -0.12 -5.83 3.12
CA GLN A 164 -1.16 -6.60 2.45
C GLN A 164 -0.93 -6.61 0.95
N ILE A 165 -1.48 -7.62 0.29
CA ILE A 165 -1.51 -7.75 -1.16
C ILE A 165 -2.93 -8.00 -1.60
N TYR A 166 -3.48 -7.13 -2.45
CA TYR A 166 -4.77 -7.32 -3.11
C TYR A 166 -4.54 -7.59 -4.61
N ALA A 167 -4.81 -8.81 -5.02
CA ALA A 167 -4.87 -9.20 -6.43
C ALA A 167 -6.33 -9.17 -6.88
N THR A 168 -6.68 -8.24 -7.77
CA THR A 168 -8.07 -7.90 -8.12
C THR A 168 -8.36 -8.13 -9.60
N ASN A 169 -9.62 -8.39 -9.94
CA ASN A 169 -10.11 -8.49 -11.31
C ASN A 169 -10.33 -7.13 -12.02
N PHE A 170 -9.91 -6.03 -11.37
CA PHE A 170 -9.90 -4.68 -11.91
C PHE A 170 -8.61 -3.95 -11.50
N VAL A 171 -8.32 -2.81 -12.14
CA VAL A 171 -7.22 -1.92 -11.76
C VAL A 171 -7.77 -0.80 -10.88
N PHE A 172 -7.13 -0.49 -9.75
CA PHE A 172 -7.56 0.61 -8.89
C PHE A 172 -7.51 1.95 -9.62
N LYS A 173 -8.51 2.81 -9.40
CA LYS A 173 -8.70 4.03 -10.21
C LYS A 173 -7.51 4.98 -10.19
N THR A 174 -6.83 5.10 -9.04
CA THR A 174 -5.60 5.90 -8.91
C THR A 174 -4.55 5.40 -9.89
N ILE A 175 -4.25 4.10 -9.89
CA ILE A 175 -3.24 3.47 -10.76
C ILE A 175 -3.64 3.60 -12.23
N GLU A 176 -4.92 3.38 -12.57
CA GLU A 176 -5.42 3.57 -13.94
C GLU A 176 -5.20 5.02 -14.42
N SER A 177 -5.45 5.99 -13.54
CA SER A 177 -5.35 7.42 -13.86
C SER A 177 -3.90 7.87 -14.04
N GLU A 178 -2.99 7.36 -13.22
CA GLU A 178 -1.55 7.59 -13.35
C GLU A 178 -0.97 6.94 -14.60
N ALA A 179 -1.40 5.71 -14.94
CA ALA A 179 -1.01 5.04 -16.18
C ALA A 179 -1.50 5.80 -17.41
N GLN A 180 -2.74 6.30 -17.39
CA GLN A 180 -3.28 7.09 -18.48
C GLN A 180 -2.55 8.43 -18.65
N ALA A 181 -2.23 9.12 -17.54
CA ALA A 181 -1.46 10.36 -17.59
C ALA A 181 -0.08 10.13 -18.23
N GLN A 182 0.60 9.03 -17.85
CA GLN A 182 1.87 8.64 -18.46
C GLN A 182 1.73 8.33 -19.96
N ALA A 183 0.71 7.56 -20.35
CA ALA A 183 0.48 7.19 -21.75
C ALA A 183 0.21 8.44 -22.63
N THR A 184 -0.64 9.36 -22.16
CA THR A 184 -0.91 10.62 -22.84
C THR A 184 0.38 11.45 -22.97
N TYR A 185 1.14 11.60 -21.90
CA TYR A 185 2.37 12.39 -21.92
C TYR A 185 3.42 11.80 -22.89
N VAL A 186 3.59 10.48 -22.90
CA VAL A 186 4.50 9.79 -23.84
C VAL A 186 4.06 10.03 -25.29
N ALA A 187 2.76 9.96 -25.59
CA ALA A 187 2.25 10.20 -26.94
C ALA A 187 2.51 11.64 -27.43
N GLU A 188 2.49 12.61 -26.52
CA GLU A 188 2.67 14.03 -26.84
C GLU A 188 4.15 14.46 -26.88
N HIS A 189 4.99 13.91 -25.99
CA HIS A 189 6.35 14.39 -25.74
C HIS A 189 7.46 13.39 -26.10
N ASN A 190 7.08 12.16 -26.48
CA ASN A 190 7.97 11.05 -26.79
C ASN A 190 8.98 10.72 -25.65
N ARG A 191 8.57 10.97 -24.39
CA ARG A 191 9.37 10.75 -23.17
C ARG A 191 8.48 10.29 -22.01
N PRO A 192 8.96 9.43 -21.09
CA PRO A 192 8.18 9.01 -19.93
C PRO A 192 7.98 10.13 -18.91
N LEU A 193 6.73 10.39 -18.51
CA LEU A 193 6.40 11.44 -17.54
C LEU A 193 7.15 11.28 -16.21
N PHE A 194 7.28 10.06 -15.70
CA PHE A 194 7.95 9.82 -14.42
C PHE A 194 9.46 10.13 -14.46
N GLN A 195 10.10 9.95 -15.62
CA GLN A 195 11.50 10.34 -15.81
C GLN A 195 11.65 11.87 -15.81
N GLU A 196 10.71 12.59 -16.42
CA GLU A 196 10.69 14.06 -16.39
C GLU A 196 10.50 14.58 -14.96
N ILE A 197 9.63 13.93 -14.16
CA ILE A 197 9.47 14.26 -12.74
C ILE A 197 10.79 14.08 -11.99
N ILE A 198 11.47 12.93 -12.14
CA ILE A 198 12.75 12.67 -11.48
C ILE A 198 13.79 13.72 -11.88
N GLN A 199 13.93 14.03 -13.17
CA GLN A 199 14.89 15.03 -13.65
C GLN A 199 14.60 16.43 -13.10
N ALA A 200 13.33 16.82 -13.02
CA ALA A 200 12.93 18.10 -12.46
C ALA A 200 13.25 18.19 -10.96
N GLU A 201 13.01 17.11 -10.19
CA GLU A 201 13.34 17.04 -8.77
C GLU A 201 14.86 17.08 -8.52
N GLU A 202 15.64 16.39 -9.36
CA GLU A 202 17.10 16.41 -9.31
C GLU A 202 17.67 17.80 -9.62
N ALA A 203 17.11 18.48 -10.62
CA ALA A 203 17.57 19.81 -11.02
C ALA A 203 17.20 20.91 -10.00
N ASP A 204 16.03 20.80 -9.37
CA ASP A 204 15.56 21.76 -8.35
C ASP A 204 16.23 21.51 -6.99
N GLY A 205 16.32 20.25 -6.56
CA GLY A 205 16.98 19.85 -5.32
C GLY A 205 16.23 20.18 -4.01
N ARG A 206 15.30 21.16 -4.02
CA ARG A 206 14.62 21.65 -2.79
C ARG A 206 13.72 20.64 -2.09
N ARG A 207 13.21 19.62 -2.80
CA ARG A 207 12.33 18.58 -2.24
C ARG A 207 13.05 17.25 -1.98
N LEU A 208 14.32 17.12 -2.37
CA LEU A 208 15.06 15.87 -2.18
C LEU A 208 15.27 15.57 -0.69
N ILE A 209 14.88 14.37 -0.28
CA ILE A 209 15.05 13.85 1.08
C ILE A 209 16.25 12.91 1.14
N ALA A 210 16.37 11.98 0.17
CA ALA A 210 17.47 11.02 0.12
C ALA A 210 17.78 10.58 -1.32
N ARG A 211 19.06 10.33 -1.59
CA ARG A 211 19.56 9.77 -2.86
C ARG A 211 20.48 8.59 -2.59
N ARG A 212 20.30 7.54 -3.37
CA ARG A 212 21.22 6.40 -3.52
C ARG A 212 21.42 6.12 -5.01
N GLU A 213 22.31 5.21 -5.35
CA GLU A 213 22.70 4.96 -6.75
C GLU A 213 21.51 4.63 -7.66
N MET A 214 20.52 3.87 -7.17
CA MET A 214 19.37 3.40 -7.96
C MET A 214 18.02 3.94 -7.45
N ALA A 215 18.01 4.86 -6.49
CA ALA A 215 16.78 5.32 -5.86
C ALA A 215 16.86 6.79 -5.41
N LEU A 216 15.74 7.49 -5.55
CA LEU A 216 15.55 8.87 -5.12
C LEU A 216 14.26 8.95 -4.29
N ALA A 217 14.32 9.68 -3.17
CA ALA A 217 13.16 10.01 -2.35
C ALA A 217 13.03 11.54 -2.25
N PHE A 218 11.84 12.06 -2.55
CA PHE A 218 11.49 13.49 -2.58
C PHE A 218 10.02 13.70 -2.19
#